data_AF-A0A6L2M969-F1
#
_entry.id   AF-A0A6L2M969-F1
#
_cell.length_a   1.000
_cell.length_b   1.000
_cell.length_c   1.000
_cell.angle_alpha   90.00
_cell.angle_beta   90.00
_cell.angle_gamma   90.00
#
_symmetry.space_group_name_H-M   'P 1'
#
loop_
_entity.id
_entity.type
_entity.pdbx_description
1 polymer ?
#
loop_
_entity_poly.entity_id
_entity_poly.type
_entity_poly.pdbx_seq_one_letter_code
_entity_poly.pdbx_strand_id
1 'polypeptide(L)'
;GCIRTSTLDCGSDGFLPLKNVRLPEGSKAFIDQNMSLSQCREICKKNCSCAAYANMDITRGGSGCAYWAVELMDIREYVDAEGGQDLYIRVSASDFGMFLTRTRISFRQEML
;
A
#
# COMPACT_ATOMS: atom_id res chain seq x y z
N GLY A 1 -15.94 -11.29 1.93
CA GLY A 1 -14.53 -11.12 2.32
C GLY A 1 -13.63 -11.62 1.21
N CYS A 2 -12.34 -11.26 1.24
CA CYS A 2 -11.34 -11.67 0.25
C CYS A 2 -10.17 -12.37 0.95
N ILE A 3 -9.52 -13.30 0.24
CA ILE A 3 -8.30 -13.98 0.70
C ILE A 3 -7.23 -13.76 -0.36
N ARG A 4 -5.96 -13.61 0.06
CA ARG A 4 -4.84 -13.48 -0.88
C ARG A 4 -4.72 -14.74 -1.73
N THR A 5 -4.57 -14.56 -3.03
CA THR A 5 -4.38 -15.68 -3.99
C THR A 5 -2.98 -16.28 -3.86
N SER A 6 -1.97 -15.43 -3.71
CA SER A 6 -0.56 -15.84 -3.63
C SER A 6 -0.03 -15.68 -2.20
N THR A 7 0.85 -16.60 -1.80
CA THR A 7 1.51 -16.58 -0.49
C THR A 7 2.58 -15.50 -0.43
N LEU A 8 2.66 -14.80 0.70
CA LEU A 8 3.73 -13.85 1.00
C LEU A 8 4.96 -14.61 1.50
N ASP A 9 6.15 -14.18 1.11
CA ASP A 9 7.42 -14.77 1.55
C ASP A 9 8.20 -13.87 2.52
N CYS A 10 7.63 -12.70 2.85
CA CYS A 10 8.22 -11.61 3.60
C CYS A 10 9.41 -10.92 2.89
N GLY A 11 10.38 -11.69 2.41
CA GLY A 11 11.65 -11.23 1.86
C GLY A 11 11.53 -10.50 0.52
N SER A 12 10.83 -11.08 -0.45
CA SER A 12 10.70 -10.55 -1.81
C SER A 12 9.39 -9.81 -2.09
N ASP A 13 8.42 -9.89 -1.18
CA ASP A 13 7.12 -9.19 -1.27
C ASP A 13 7.22 -7.72 -1.75
N GLY A 14 6.24 -7.31 -2.55
CA GLY A 14 6.09 -5.95 -3.03
C GLY A 14 4.97 -5.19 -2.32
N PHE A 15 4.77 -3.95 -2.76
CA PHE A 15 3.64 -3.12 -2.34
C PHE A 15 2.95 -2.52 -3.55
N LEU A 16 1.63 -2.67 -3.62
CA LEU A 16 0.81 -2.08 -4.67
C LEU A 16 -0.02 -0.92 -4.10
N PRO A 17 -0.07 0.23 -4.79
CA PRO A 17 -0.92 1.34 -4.38
C PRO A 17 -2.38 1.02 -4.71
N LEU A 18 -3.24 1.09 -3.70
CA LEU A 18 -4.67 1.21 -3.83
C LEU A 18 -5.04 2.67 -3.58
N LYS A 19 -5.43 3.37 -4.64
CA LYS A 19 -5.64 4.82 -4.62
C LYS A 19 -7.04 5.19 -4.19
N ASN A 20 -7.20 6.40 -3.67
CA ASN A 20 -8.49 7.00 -3.34
C ASN A 20 -9.34 6.12 -2.39
N VAL A 21 -8.73 5.56 -1.35
CA VAL A 21 -9.45 4.75 -0.37
C VAL A 21 -9.63 5.45 0.95
N ARG A 22 -10.69 5.05 1.64
CA ARG A 22 -10.79 5.24 3.09
C ARG A 22 -9.83 4.27 3.76
N LEU A 23 -8.94 4.79 4.58
CA LEU A 23 -8.05 3.94 5.36
C LEU A 23 -8.86 3.02 6.30
N PRO A 24 -8.31 1.85 6.66
CA PRO A 24 -8.96 0.93 7.60
C PRO A 24 -9.17 1.58 8.98
N GLU A 25 -10.37 2.11 9.25
CA GLU A 25 -10.71 2.74 10.54
C GLU A 25 -10.90 1.73 11.68
N GLY A 26 -11.33 0.50 11.36
CA GLY A 26 -11.56 -0.57 12.34
C GLY A 26 -10.31 -1.40 12.70
N SER A 27 -9.19 -1.18 11.99
CA SER A 27 -7.98 -1.98 12.15
C SER A 27 -6.95 -1.26 13.02
N LYS A 28 -6.27 -1.97 13.94
CA LYS A 28 -5.22 -1.38 14.77
C LYS A 28 -4.03 -0.97 13.91
N ALA A 29 -3.88 0.34 13.70
CA ALA A 29 -2.75 0.94 13.03
C ALA A 29 -1.65 1.28 14.04
N PHE A 30 -0.40 1.10 13.64
CA PHE A 30 0.74 1.76 14.24
C PHE A 30 0.93 3.11 13.56
N ILE A 31 0.97 4.17 14.34
CA ILE A 31 1.00 5.55 13.85
C ILE A 31 2.26 6.25 14.35
N ASP A 32 2.96 6.92 13.45
CA ASP A 32 4.07 7.81 13.78
C ASP A 32 4.07 9.02 12.84
N GLN A 33 3.91 10.22 13.41
CA GLN A 33 3.78 11.46 12.65
C GLN A 33 5.11 11.97 12.08
N ASN A 34 6.25 11.54 12.67
CA ASN A 34 7.58 11.99 12.28
C ASN A 34 8.20 11.11 11.20
N MET A 35 7.61 9.94 10.93
CA MET A 35 8.08 9.04 9.89
C MET A 35 7.64 9.48 8.50
N SER A 36 8.56 9.38 7.54
CA SER A 36 8.25 9.52 6.12
C SER A 36 7.56 8.26 5.58
N LEU A 37 6.89 8.40 4.43
CA LEU A 37 6.31 7.26 3.71
C LEU A 37 7.35 6.18 3.36
N SER A 38 8.59 6.57 3.05
CA SER A 38 9.67 5.62 2.75
C SER A 38 10.10 4.84 3.98
N GLN A 39 10.21 5.49 5.15
CA GLN A 39 10.47 4.81 6.41
C GLN A 39 9.31 3.86 6.77
N CYS A 40 8.07 4.28 6.52
CA CYS A 40 6.87 3.46 6.69
C CYS A 40 6.95 2.17 5.87
N ARG A 41 7.34 2.28 4.59
CA ARG A 41 7.58 1.14 3.71
C ARG A 41 8.64 0.20 4.27
N GLU A 42 9.79 0.71 4.70
CA GLU A 42 10.90 -0.11 5.20
C GLU A 42 10.55 -0.87 6.48
N ILE A 43 9.86 -0.23 7.42
CA ILE A 43 9.40 -0.88 8.65
C ILE A 43 8.35 -1.94 8.33
N CYS A 44 7.37 -1.62 7.49
CA CYS A 44 6.36 -2.57 7.06
C CYS A 44 6.97 -3.77 6.33
N LYS A 45 7.98 -3.54 5.48
CA LYS A 45 8.70 -4.60 4.78
C LYS A 45 9.40 -5.56 5.75
N LYS A 46 10.07 -5.01 6.78
CA LYS A 46 10.76 -5.79 7.83
C LYS A 46 9.81 -6.56 8.76
N ASN A 47 8.61 -6.04 8.98
CA ASN A 47 7.59 -6.73 9.77
C ASN A 47 6.77 -7.67 8.89
N CYS A 48 7.03 -8.98 8.94
CA CYS A 48 6.32 -9.98 8.12
C CYS A 48 4.80 -10.04 8.36
N SER A 49 4.32 -9.49 9.47
CA SER A 49 2.87 -9.40 9.75
C SER A 49 2.24 -8.12 9.19
N CYS A 50 3.03 -7.17 8.69
CA CYS A 50 2.49 -5.95 8.09
C CYS A 50 1.71 -6.27 6.82
N ALA A 51 0.48 -5.76 6.73
CA ALA A 51 -0.42 -5.98 5.61
C ALA A 51 -0.50 -4.77 4.66
N ALA A 52 -0.38 -3.55 5.18
CA ALA A 52 -0.38 -2.33 4.40
C ALA A 52 0.21 -1.14 5.16
N TYR A 53 0.53 -0.07 4.44
CA TYR A 53 0.91 1.22 5.01
C TYR A 53 0.36 2.40 4.19
N ALA A 54 0.28 3.58 4.79
CA ALA A 54 -0.17 4.81 4.16
C ALA A 54 0.45 6.05 4.84
N ASN A 55 0.34 7.19 4.18
CA ASN A 55 0.53 8.47 4.87
C ASN A 55 -0.66 8.71 5.82
N MET A 56 -0.37 9.28 6.99
CA MET A 56 -1.42 9.64 7.95
C MET A 56 -2.12 10.94 7.52
N ASP A 57 -1.32 11.95 7.15
CA ASP A 57 -1.79 13.22 6.63
C ASP A 57 -1.47 13.30 5.14
N ILE A 58 -2.42 13.74 4.31
CA ILE A 58 -2.26 13.94 2.86
C ILE A 58 -1.98 15.40 2.48
N THR A 59 -2.01 16.32 3.44
CA THR A 59 -1.67 17.72 3.19
C THR A 59 -0.19 17.88 2.84
N ARG A 60 0.13 18.89 2.03
CA ARG A 60 1.52 19.31 1.69
C ARG A 60 2.42 18.19 1.15
N GLY A 61 1.87 17.26 0.35
CA GLY A 61 2.64 16.16 -0.24
C GLY A 61 2.70 14.89 0.62
N GLY A 62 2.02 14.91 1.77
CA GLY A 62 1.83 13.77 2.65
C GLY A 62 2.88 13.68 3.76
N SER A 63 2.45 13.38 4.98
CA SER A 63 3.33 13.21 6.14
C SER A 63 2.81 12.19 7.14
N GLY A 64 3.70 11.72 8.00
CA GLY A 64 3.43 10.65 8.95
C GLY A 64 3.24 9.29 8.30
N CYS A 65 3.24 8.27 9.14
CA CYS A 65 3.12 6.88 8.78
C CYS A 65 1.97 6.27 9.57
N ALA A 66 1.09 5.56 8.86
CA ALA A 66 0.18 4.59 9.44
C ALA A 66 0.46 3.23 8.78
N TYR A 67 0.68 2.18 9.57
CA TYR A 67 0.77 0.83 9.04
C TYR A 67 -0.03 -0.16 9.87
N TRP A 68 -0.57 -1.18 9.20
CA TRP A 68 -1.46 -2.16 9.81
C TRP A 68 -0.77 -3.52 9.86
N ALA A 69 -0.76 -4.14 11.05
CA ALA A 69 -0.34 -5.52 11.21
C ALA A 69 -1.58 -6.42 11.19
N VAL A 70 -1.62 -7.34 10.22
CA VAL A 70 -2.68 -8.32 9.91
C VAL A 70 -4.11 -7.76 9.73
N GLU A 71 -4.88 -8.43 8.86
CA GLU A 71 -6.29 -8.17 8.52
C GLU A 71 -6.67 -6.70 8.24
N LEU A 72 -6.81 -6.38 6.96
CA LEU A 72 -7.37 -5.10 6.54
C LEU A 72 -8.90 -5.23 6.50
N MET A 73 -9.58 -4.66 7.49
CA MET A 73 -11.05 -4.59 7.52
C MET A 73 -11.54 -3.21 7.11
N ASP A 74 -12.73 -3.14 6.52
CA ASP A 74 -13.43 -1.90 6.18
C ASP A 74 -12.69 -0.94 5.23
N ILE A 75 -11.84 -1.46 4.33
CA ILE A 75 -11.36 -0.67 3.19
C ILE A 75 -12.55 -0.39 2.27
N ARG A 76 -12.81 0.90 1.99
CA ARG A 76 -13.81 1.34 1.03
C ARG A 76 -13.16 2.24 -0.01
N GLU A 77 -13.41 1.96 -1.28
CA GLU A 77 -13.06 2.87 -2.37
C GLU A 77 -13.98 4.10 -2.29
N TYR A 78 -13.41 5.30 -2.37
CA TYR A 78 -14.21 6.49 -2.61
C TYR A 78 -14.49 6.58 -4.12
N VAL A 79 -15.76 6.70 -4.47
CA VAL A 79 -16.22 6.87 -5.85
C VAL A 79 -15.87 8.27 -6.36
N ASP A 80 -15.70 9.22 -5.43
CA ASP A 80 -15.38 10.62 -5.70
C ASP A 80 -13.91 10.88 -5.34
N ALA A 81 -13.15 11.48 -6.27
CA ALA A 81 -11.71 11.75 -6.11
C ALA A 81 -11.36 12.79 -5.03
N GLU A 82 -12.36 13.28 -4.29
CA GLU A 82 -12.20 14.26 -3.23
C GLU A 82 -12.09 13.56 -1.87
N GLY A 83 -10.85 13.42 -1.37
CA GLY A 83 -10.59 13.07 0.04
C GLY A 83 -10.12 11.63 0.31
N GLY A 84 -9.93 10.80 -0.72
CA GLY A 84 -9.32 9.48 -0.56
C GLY A 84 -7.81 9.55 -0.31
N GLN A 85 -7.26 8.52 0.34
CA GLN A 85 -5.82 8.38 0.61
C GLN A 85 -5.25 7.18 -0.14
N ASP A 86 -3.95 7.21 -0.44
CA ASP A 86 -3.25 6.07 -1.04
C ASP A 86 -2.86 5.06 0.03
N LEU A 87 -3.34 3.82 -0.10
CA LEU A 87 -2.99 2.69 0.75
C LEU A 87 -2.07 1.73 -0.02
N TYR A 88 -0.89 1.45 0.51
CA TYR A 88 0.08 0.55 -0.10
C TYR A 88 -0.07 -0.85 0.50
N ILE A 89 -0.65 -1.78 -0.26
CA ILE A 89 -0.97 -3.14 0.20
C ILE A 89 0.20 -4.08 -0.12
N ARG A 90 0.59 -4.89 0.88
CA ARG A 90 1.62 -5.92 0.71
C ARG A 90 1.11 -7.08 -0.14
N VAL A 91 1.88 -7.42 -1.18
CA VAL A 91 1.59 -8.50 -2.13
C VAL A 91 2.82 -9.37 -2.37
N SER A 92 2.61 -10.57 -2.91
CA SER A 92 3.72 -11.45 -3.29
C SER A 92 4.56 -10.83 -4.43
N ALA A 93 5.81 -11.24 -4.55
CA ALA A 93 6.66 -10.78 -5.66
C ALA A 93 6.09 -11.15 -7.04
N SER A 94 5.42 -12.29 -7.17
CA SER A 94 4.76 -12.70 -8.42
C SER A 94 3.62 -11.76 -8.80
N ASP A 95 2.77 -11.39 -7.84
CA ASP A 95 1.66 -10.46 -8.10
C ASP A 95 2.18 -9.05 -8.39
N PHE A 96 3.22 -8.63 -7.66
CA PHE A 96 3.90 -7.37 -7.90
C PHE A 96 4.52 -7.31 -9.31
N GLY A 97 5.21 -8.38 -9.72
CA GLY A 97 5.75 -8.53 -11.07
C GLY A 97 4.67 -8.48 -12.13
N MET A 98 3.56 -9.20 -11.94
CA MET A 98 2.42 -9.20 -12.87
C MET A 98 1.81 -7.81 -13.02
N PHE A 99 1.63 -7.07 -11.92
CA PHE A 99 1.15 -5.69 -11.95
C PHE A 99 2.08 -4.80 -12.78
N LEU A 100 3.39 -4.85 -12.50
CA LEU A 100 4.37 -4.08 -13.27
C LEU A 100 4.35 -4.45 -14.76
N THR A 101 4.21 -5.73 -15.12
CA THR A 101 4.11 -6.13 -16.53
C THR A 101 2.83 -5.62 -17.20
N ARG A 102 1.70 -5.58 -16.49
CA ARG A 102 0.43 -5.04 -17.02
C ARG A 102 0.50 -3.53 -17.21
N THR A 103 1.12 -2.81 -16.28
CA THR A 103 1.35 -1.37 -16.42
C THR A 103 2.40 -1.05 -17.49
N ARG A 104 3.40 -1.92 -17.68
CA ARG A 104 4.46 -1.77 -18.70
C ARG A 104 3.96 -1.83 -20.16
N ILE A 105 2.76 -2.36 -20.43
CA ILE A 105 2.16 -2.27 -21.78
C ILE A 105 1.81 -0.80 -22.15
N SER A 106 1.84 0.13 -21.18
CA SER A 106 1.74 1.58 -21.43
C SER A 106 3.08 2.34 -21.45
N PHE A 107 4.23 1.66 -21.42
CA PHE A 107 5.51 2.28 -21.73
C PHE A 107 5.90 1.90 -23.16
N ARG A 108 5.32 2.61 -24.14
CA ARG A 108 5.92 2.71 -25.47
C ARG A 108 7.24 3.46 -25.27
N GLN A 109 8.32 2.70 -25.28
CA GLN A 109 9.67 3.24 -25.36
C GLN A 109 9.85 3.75 -26.79
N GLU A 110 9.49 5.00 -27.07
CA GLU A 110 10.12 5.73 -28.17
C GLU A 110 11.47 6.23 -27.67
N MET A 111 12.48 5.36 -27.83
CA MET A 111 13.85 5.82 -28.00
C MET A 111 14.20 5.58 -29.47
N LEU A 112 13.95 6.61 -30.28
CA LEU A 112 14.79 7.19 -31.34
C LEU A 112 13.99 8.29 -32.03
#